data_AF-A0A2U2RQ36-F1
#
_entry.id   AF-A0A2U2RQ36-F1
#
_cell.length_a   1.000
_cell.length_b   1.000
_cell.length_c   1.000
_cell.angle_alpha   90.00
_cell.angle_beta   90.00
_cell.angle_gamma   90.00
#
_symmetry.space_group_name_H-M   'P 1'
#
loop_
_entity.id
_entity.type
_entity.pdbx_description
1 polymer ?
#
loop_
_entity_poly.entity_id
_entity_poly.type
_entity_poly.pdbx_seq_one_letter_code
_entity_poly.pdbx_strand_id
1 'polypeptide(L)'
;MIPNIVRGSDPAGLVRYLFGKGRRNEHTDQHLVCASGDMFPSFDMDGKPAASYAEIGRRFDRRYRVRERKDDPFPPDMRGKNNPEREHGRKRVWHCSLAIKAGQGILTDQEWEAVIRDYL
;
A
#
# COMPACT_ATOMS: atom_id res chain seq x y z
N MET A 1 -13.97 -13.06 -1.90
CA MET A 1 -12.91 -12.14 -2.33
C MET A 1 -11.69 -12.99 -2.64
N ILE A 2 -11.02 -12.78 -3.78
CA ILE A 2 -9.77 -13.49 -4.11
C ILE A 2 -8.67 -12.41 -4.22
N PRO A 3 -7.66 -12.41 -3.33
CA PRO A 3 -6.60 -11.41 -3.39
C PRO A 3 -5.64 -11.69 -4.54
N ASN A 4 -5.25 -10.65 -5.27
CA ASN A 4 -4.07 -10.72 -6.15
C ASN A 4 -2.91 -9.97 -5.50
N ILE A 5 -1.85 -10.70 -5.16
CA ILE A 5 -0.69 -10.17 -4.45
C ILE A 5 0.49 -10.08 -5.40
N VAL A 6 0.95 -8.86 -5.64
CA VAL A 6 2.18 -8.58 -6.39
C VAL A 6 3.21 -7.92 -5.48
N ARG A 7 4.50 -8.09 -5.82
CA ARG A 7 5.60 -7.48 -5.08
C ARG A 7 6.32 -6.44 -5.93
N GLY A 8 6.71 -5.34 -5.31
CA GLY A 8 7.36 -4.21 -5.95
C GLY A 8 8.48 -3.60 -5.12
N SER A 9 9.07 -2.52 -5.63
CA SER A 9 10.21 -1.83 -5.00
C SER A 9 10.16 -0.31 -5.14
N ASP A 10 9.08 0.23 -5.69
CA ASP A 10 8.88 1.66 -5.90
C ASP A 10 7.55 2.10 -5.25
N PRO A 11 7.56 2.47 -3.95
CA PRO A 11 6.36 2.98 -3.29
C PRO A 11 5.83 4.26 -3.92
N ALA A 12 6.70 5.17 -4.38
CA ALA A 12 6.26 6.39 -5.05
C ALA A 12 5.56 6.08 -6.37
N GLY A 13 6.11 5.14 -7.14
CA GLY A 13 5.49 4.60 -8.34
C GLY A 13 4.15 3.92 -8.06
N LEU A 14 4.03 3.17 -6.95
CA LEU A 14 2.76 2.57 -6.53
C LEU A 14 1.71 3.64 -6.19
N VAL A 15 2.05 4.63 -5.37
CA VAL A 15 1.13 5.72 -5.02
C VAL A 15 0.72 6.50 -6.27
N ARG A 16 1.68 6.78 -7.17
CA ARG A 16 1.38 7.40 -8.48
C ARG A 16 0.48 6.55 -9.35
N TYR A 17 0.59 5.22 -9.29
CA TYR A 17 -0.32 4.34 -10.01
C TYR A 17 -1.74 4.40 -9.43
N LEU A 18 -1.87 4.41 -8.10
CA LEU A 18 -3.16 4.40 -7.40
C LEU A 18 -3.91 5.74 -7.47
N PHE A 19 -3.18 6.86 -7.40
CA PHE A 19 -3.76 8.22 -7.31
C PHE A 19 -3.46 9.13 -8.49
N GLY A 20 -2.60 8.71 -9.42
CA GLY A 20 -2.20 9.51 -10.55
C GLY A 20 -3.20 9.47 -11.69
N LYS A 21 -3.02 10.38 -12.66
CA LYS A 21 -3.68 10.29 -13.95
C LYS A 21 -3.29 8.96 -14.59
N GLY A 22 -4.24 8.05 -14.71
CA GLY A 22 -4.00 6.66 -15.11
C GLY A 22 -3.31 6.56 -16.47
N ARG A 23 -2.69 5.39 -16.72
CA ARG A 23 -2.28 4.98 -18.07
C ARG A 23 -3.06 3.76 -18.58
N ARG A 24 -3.71 3.03 -17.67
CA ARG A 24 -4.62 1.88 -17.84
C ARG A 24 -5.43 1.73 -16.55
N ASN A 25 -6.67 1.23 -16.64
CA ASN A 25 -7.58 1.02 -15.50
C ASN A 25 -7.69 2.28 -14.64
N GLU A 26 -8.22 3.36 -15.21
CA GLU A 26 -8.40 4.61 -14.47
C GLU A 26 -9.31 4.36 -13.28
N HIS A 27 -8.75 4.49 -12.07
CA HIS A 27 -9.53 4.38 -10.85
C HIS A 27 -10.40 5.63 -10.75
N THR A 28 -11.71 5.43 -10.63
CA THR A 28 -12.64 6.48 -10.25
C THR A 28 -12.78 6.50 -8.74
N ASP A 29 -12.89 7.69 -8.15
CA ASP A 29 -13.03 7.88 -6.70
C ASP A 29 -11.88 7.28 -5.84
N GLN A 30 -10.66 7.66 -6.17
CA GLN A 30 -9.47 7.22 -5.43
C GLN A 30 -9.38 7.94 -4.08
N HIS A 31 -9.46 7.26 -2.95
CA HIS A 31 -9.25 7.86 -1.64
C HIS A 31 -8.60 6.84 -0.69
N LEU A 32 -7.89 7.35 0.31
CA LEU A 32 -7.34 6.55 1.38
C LEU A 32 -8.43 6.24 2.42
N VAL A 33 -8.77 4.96 2.59
CA VAL A 33 -9.71 4.50 3.61
C VAL A 33 -9.03 4.37 4.99
N CYS A 34 -7.87 3.71 5.04
CA CYS A 34 -7.12 3.53 6.27
C CYS A 34 -5.61 3.40 6.01
N ALA A 35 -4.80 3.85 6.97
CA ALA A 35 -3.35 3.68 6.93
C ALA A 35 -2.76 3.61 8.34
N SER A 36 -1.47 3.30 8.42
CA SER A 36 -0.72 3.51 9.66
C SER A 36 -0.74 4.99 10.05
N GLY A 37 -0.80 5.28 11.35
CA GLY A 37 -0.96 6.67 11.83
C GLY A 37 0.15 7.62 11.36
N ASP A 38 1.34 7.10 11.06
CA ASP A 38 2.43 7.91 10.51
C ASP A 38 2.18 8.33 9.06
N MET A 39 1.27 7.71 8.30
CA MET A 39 0.91 8.08 6.94
C MET A 39 -0.16 9.18 6.86
N PHE A 40 -1.00 9.36 7.89
CA PHE A 40 -2.10 10.34 7.86
C PHE A 40 -1.69 11.77 7.48
N PRO A 41 -0.53 12.31 7.91
CA PRO A 41 -0.12 13.66 7.49
C PRO A 41 0.18 13.81 5.98
N SER A 42 0.14 12.72 5.21
CA SER A 42 0.34 12.74 3.75
C SER A 42 -0.95 12.77 2.95
N PHE A 43 -2.10 12.72 3.62
CA PHE A 43 -3.42 12.71 3.00
C PHE A 43 -4.31 13.76 3.67
N ASP A 44 -5.25 14.32 2.93
CA ASP A 44 -6.25 15.24 3.47
C ASP A 44 -7.44 14.49 4.10
N MET A 45 -8.44 15.25 4.54
CA MET A 45 -9.64 14.70 5.19
C MET A 45 -10.50 13.85 4.25
N ASP A 46 -10.37 14.04 2.93
CA ASP A 46 -11.08 13.26 1.90
C ASP A 46 -10.21 12.08 1.41
N GLY A 47 -9.09 11.79 2.10
CA GLY A 47 -8.19 10.71 1.77
C GLY A 47 -7.41 10.93 0.47
N LYS A 48 -7.35 12.16 -0.06
CA LYS A 48 -6.55 12.50 -1.25
C LYS A 48 -5.11 12.82 -0.85
N PRO A 49 -4.13 12.58 -1.72
CA PRO A 49 -2.74 12.95 -1.47
C PRO A 49 -2.59 14.45 -1.20
N ALA A 50 -2.13 14.79 0.00
CA ALA A 50 -1.82 16.16 0.43
C ALA A 50 -0.31 16.48 0.35
N ALA A 51 0.50 15.52 -0.13
CA ALA A 51 1.93 15.66 -0.35
C ALA A 51 2.30 15.08 -1.73
N SER A 52 3.50 15.39 -2.23
CA SER A 52 3.96 14.82 -3.50
C SER A 52 4.10 13.30 -3.41
N TYR A 53 3.85 12.56 -4.49
CA TYR A 53 4.00 11.09 -4.48
C TYR A 53 5.40 10.62 -4.05
N ALA A 54 6.43 11.44 -4.30
CA ALA A 54 7.79 11.18 -3.82
C ALA A 54 7.89 11.26 -2.29
N GLU A 55 7.23 12.25 -1.66
CA GLU A 55 7.17 12.37 -0.19
C GLU A 55 6.38 11.24 0.44
N ILE A 56 5.22 10.91 -0.12
CA ILE A 56 4.41 9.78 0.34
C ILE A 56 5.21 8.49 0.23
N GLY A 57 5.89 8.27 -0.90
CA GLY A 57 6.74 7.10 -1.10
C GLY A 57 7.89 7.01 -0.09
N ARG A 58 8.56 8.14 0.22
CA ARG A 58 9.61 8.18 1.26
C ARG A 58 9.06 7.83 2.64
N ARG A 59 7.86 8.31 2.98
CA ARG A 59 7.20 8.03 4.26
C ARG A 59 6.80 6.56 4.37
N PHE A 60 6.22 6.01 3.31
CA PHE A 60 5.89 4.58 3.19
C PHE A 60 7.13 3.71 3.45
N ASP A 61 8.27 4.06 2.84
CA ASP A 61 9.53 3.30 2.97
C ASP A 61 10.26 3.51 4.31
N ARG A 62 9.83 4.46 5.15
CA ARG A 62 10.59 4.89 6.33
C ARG A 62 10.94 3.73 7.26
N ARG A 63 9.99 2.82 7.50
CA ARG A 63 10.19 1.64 8.37
C ARG A 63 11.24 0.69 7.78
N TYR A 64 11.24 0.51 6.46
CA TYR A 64 12.27 -0.25 5.76
C TYR A 64 13.65 0.43 5.88
N ARG A 65 13.73 1.75 5.70
CA ARG A 65 14.99 2.51 5.85
C ARG A 65 15.59 2.44 7.26
N VAL A 66 14.75 2.37 8.30
CA VAL A 66 15.21 2.16 9.68
C VAL A 66 15.84 0.78 9.85
N ARG A 67 15.26 -0.25 9.24
CA ARG A 67 15.74 -1.63 9.26
C ARG A 67 17.04 -1.81 8.46
N GLU A 68 17.08 -1.25 7.26
CA GLU A 68 18.28 -1.17 6.41
C GLU A 68 19.48 -0.59 7.18
N ARG A 69 19.30 0.51 7.91
CA ARG A 69 20.37 1.12 8.73
C ARG A 69 20.83 0.27 9.92
N LYS A 70 20.06 -0.75 10.30
CA LYS A 70 20.39 -1.69 11.37
C LYS A 70 20.97 -3.01 10.85
N ASP A 71 21.28 -3.08 9.56
CA ASP A 71 21.73 -4.30 8.87
C ASP A 71 20.70 -5.46 8.97
N ASP A 72 19.41 -5.12 9.11
CA ASP A 72 18.27 -6.04 9.10
C ASP A 72 17.25 -5.69 7.99
N PRO A 73 17.65 -5.64 6.71
CA PRO A 73 16.79 -5.16 5.62
C PRO A 73 15.72 -6.18 5.19
N PHE A 74 15.69 -7.40 5.77
CA PHE A 74 14.85 -8.51 5.33
C PHE A 74 13.88 -8.97 6.42
N PRO A 75 12.87 -8.16 6.78
CA PRO A 75 11.85 -8.65 7.70
C PRO A 75 11.18 -9.89 7.08
N PRO A 76 10.90 -10.94 7.88
CA PRO A 76 10.11 -12.06 7.41
C PRO A 76 8.72 -11.56 6.97
N ASP A 77 8.17 -12.15 5.91
CA ASP A 77 6.76 -11.93 5.57
C ASP A 77 5.84 -12.54 6.63
N MET A 78 4.52 -12.30 6.54
CA MET A 78 3.54 -12.85 7.50
C MET A 78 3.58 -14.38 7.61
N ARG A 79 4.20 -15.09 6.65
CA ARG A 79 4.36 -16.55 6.65
C ARG A 79 5.75 -16.99 7.09
N GLY A 80 6.55 -16.08 7.66
CA GLY A 80 7.90 -16.37 8.15
C GLY A 80 8.94 -16.53 7.04
N LYS A 81 8.60 -16.28 5.76
CA LYS A 81 9.55 -16.38 4.65
C LYS A 81 10.29 -15.05 4.51
N ASN A 82 11.62 -15.11 4.54
CA ASN A 82 12.44 -13.95 4.20
C ASN A 82 12.10 -13.47 2.79
N ASN A 83 12.29 -12.17 2.54
CA ASN A 83 12.15 -11.57 1.22
C ASN A 83 12.76 -12.51 0.15
N PRO A 84 12.05 -12.89 -0.94
CA PRO A 84 12.23 -14.17 -1.62
C PRO A 84 13.62 -14.51 -2.14
N GLU A 85 14.56 -13.56 -2.17
CA GLU A 85 15.88 -13.69 -2.79
C GLU A 85 17.02 -13.09 -1.96
N ARG A 86 16.77 -12.58 -0.73
CA ARG A 86 17.77 -11.82 0.07
C ARG A 86 18.44 -10.68 -0.71
N GLU A 87 17.76 -10.12 -1.72
CA GLU A 87 18.26 -8.99 -2.48
C GLU A 87 17.85 -7.68 -1.82
N HIS A 88 18.86 -6.91 -1.42
CA HIS A 88 18.68 -5.63 -0.75
C HIS A 88 17.82 -4.67 -1.59
N GLY A 89 16.85 -4.01 -0.96
CA GLY A 89 16.01 -3.01 -1.62
C GLY A 89 14.96 -3.57 -2.58
N ARG A 90 14.87 -4.88 -2.83
CA ARG A 90 13.90 -5.43 -3.78
C ARG A 90 12.69 -6.05 -3.10
N LYS A 91 11.57 -6.16 -3.82
CA LYS A 91 10.33 -6.88 -3.44
C LYS A 91 9.75 -6.54 -2.04
N ARG A 92 10.14 -5.40 -1.46
CA ARG A 92 9.76 -4.95 -0.11
C ARG A 92 8.34 -4.37 -0.01
N VAL A 93 7.74 -4.01 -1.15
CA VAL A 93 6.35 -3.54 -1.20
C VAL A 93 5.47 -4.72 -1.57
N TRP A 94 4.48 -5.03 -0.74
CA TRP A 94 3.38 -5.93 -1.08
C TRP A 94 2.18 -5.10 -1.50
N HIS A 95 1.64 -5.40 -2.66
CA HIS A 95 0.41 -4.80 -3.16
C HIS A 95 -0.61 -5.91 -3.33
N CYS A 96 -1.63 -5.89 -2.48
CA CYS A 96 -2.75 -6.81 -2.50
C CYS A 96 -3.97 -6.06 -3.03
N SER A 97 -4.45 -6.41 -4.21
CA SER A 97 -5.71 -5.87 -4.73
C SER A 97 -6.88 -6.75 -4.31
N LEU A 98 -7.90 -6.13 -3.74
CA LEU A 98 -9.13 -6.75 -3.28
C LEU A 98 -10.32 -6.24 -4.10
N ALA A 99 -11.29 -7.12 -4.34
CA ALA A 99 -12.52 -6.78 -5.04
C ALA A 99 -13.71 -7.51 -4.44
N ILE A 100 -14.84 -6.82 -4.34
CA ILE A 100 -16.13 -7.40 -4.01
C ILE A 100 -16.73 -8.14 -5.22
N LYS A 101 -17.66 -9.06 -4.97
CA LYS A 101 -18.35 -9.75 -6.07
C LYS A 101 -19.25 -8.77 -6.83
N ALA A 102 -19.40 -8.99 -8.13
CA ALA A 102 -20.41 -8.28 -8.92
C ALA A 102 -21.80 -8.46 -8.27
N GLY A 103 -22.51 -7.35 -8.05
CA GLY A 103 -23.84 -7.33 -7.43
C GLY A 103 -23.87 -7.23 -5.90
N GLN A 104 -22.73 -7.20 -5.21
CA GLN A 104 -22.65 -7.14 -3.74
C GLN A 104 -22.93 -5.74 -3.15
N GLY A 105 -23.32 -4.75 -3.97
CA GLY A 105 -23.48 -3.35 -3.56
C GLY A 105 -22.14 -2.64 -3.33
N ILE A 106 -22.15 -1.31 -3.25
CA ILE A 106 -20.95 -0.52 -2.92
C ILE A 106 -20.77 -0.56 -1.40
N LEU A 107 -19.58 -0.93 -0.94
CA LEU A 107 -19.22 -0.84 0.47
C LEU A 107 -18.83 0.58 0.85
N THR A 108 -19.22 1.00 2.05
CA THR A 108 -18.78 2.23 2.69
C THR A 108 -17.31 2.16 3.11
N ASP A 109 -16.67 3.30 3.37
CA ASP A 109 -15.29 3.37 3.85
C ASP A 109 -15.10 2.61 5.17
N GLN A 110 -16.11 2.65 6.06
CA GLN A 110 -16.08 1.90 7.33
C GLN A 110 -16.11 0.38 7.10
N GLU A 111 -16.91 -0.09 6.14
CA GLU A 111 -16.94 -1.51 5.78
C GLU A 111 -15.64 -1.93 5.10
N TRP A 112 -15.06 -1.08 4.25
CA TRP A 112 -13.74 -1.32 3.67
C TRP A 112 -12.64 -1.39 4.74
N GLU A 113 -12.65 -0.48 5.72
CA GLU A 113 -11.71 -0.50 6.84
C GLU A 113 -11.86 -1.81 7.64
N ALA A 114 -13.08 -2.23 7.95
CA ALA A 114 -13.34 -3.48 8.65
C ALA A 114 -12.79 -4.69 7.89
N VAL A 115 -12.99 -4.75 6.57
CA VAL A 115 -12.42 -5.80 5.71
C VAL A 115 -10.89 -5.78 5.75
N ILE A 116 -10.28 -4.59 5.67
CA ILE A 116 -8.80 -4.46 5.66
C ILE A 116 -8.21 -4.93 7.00
N ARG A 117 -8.83 -4.57 8.13
CA ARG A 117 -8.38 -4.96 9.48
C ARG A 117 -8.53 -6.43 9.78
N ASP A 118 -9.51 -7.10 9.18
CA ASP A 118 -9.67 -8.56 9.28
C ASP A 118 -8.63 -9.30 8.41
N TYR A 119 -8.25 -8.72 7.28
CA TYR A 119 -7.37 -9.35 6.31
C TYR A 119 -5.86 -9.15 6.55
N LEU A 120 -5.46 -8.08 7.24
CA LEU A 120 -4.07 -7.65 7.44
C LEU A 120 -3.73 -7.41 8.91
#